data_AF-A0A940ZGE2-F1
#
_entry.id   AF-A0A940ZGE2-F1
#
_cell.length_a   1.000
_cell.length_b   1.000
_cell.length_c   1.000
_cell.angle_alpha   90.00
_cell.angle_beta   90.00
_cell.angle_gamma   90.00
#
_symmetry.space_group_name_H-M   'P 1'
#
loop_
_entity.id
_entity.type
_entity.pdbx_description
1 polymer ?
#
loop_
_entity_poly.entity_id
_entity_poly.type
_entity_poly.pdbx_seq_one_letter_code
_entity_poly.pdbx_strand_id
1 'polypeptide(L)'
;MNMRQRFLVLCLTLFACAASYSWGFERQAHLEMSKTAVRLYHELYPSNSRDTDELTSLFIAASGREDDITLSLQRLFNWHFYDPGSRLGRAWWGARKANTKRFASLAEKLFDSRGGDPRKTYEYAGRLAHHIQDMSSPPHTVPIYHTTKDPFDTFATEAIAGIRPATVQLDAVRAGRRDLTLDALQSMLKTAAERTTARVGKPVRYNGKEIVSDWTGFWRRYELTGPECEQEPKTGFGCYGMNTFGEPAGNFTPEVYLDFYKTQVASAIADSLRLLLLLHDMK
;
A
#
# COMPACT_ATOMS: atom_id res chain seq x y z
N MET A 1 -22.91 -19.63 -33.96
CA MET A 1 -21.64 -19.73 -33.22
C MET A 1 -21.46 -21.16 -32.73
N ASN A 2 -20.41 -21.86 -33.19
CA ASN A 2 -20.22 -23.27 -32.85
C ASN A 2 -19.72 -23.46 -31.40
N MET A 3 -19.77 -24.68 -30.87
CA MET A 3 -19.44 -24.97 -29.46
C MET A 3 -18.00 -24.55 -29.09
N ARG A 4 -17.05 -24.63 -30.03
CA ARG A 4 -15.68 -24.12 -29.86
C ARG A 4 -15.62 -22.60 -29.73
N GLN A 5 -16.37 -21.87 -30.56
CA GLN A 5 -16.47 -20.40 -30.46
C GLN A 5 -17.19 -19.97 -29.18
N ARG A 6 -18.20 -20.71 -28.70
CA ARG A 6 -18.84 -20.46 -27.39
C ARG A 6 -17.89 -20.69 -26.23
N PHE A 7 -17.07 -21.75 -26.29
CA PHE A 7 -16.06 -22.03 -25.28
C PHE A 7 -14.94 -20.98 -25.30
N LEU A 8 -14.50 -20.53 -26.48
CA LEU A 8 -13.49 -19.47 -26.60
C LEU A 8 -14.00 -18.12 -26.07
N VAL A 9 -15.24 -17.75 -26.40
CA VAL A 9 -15.88 -16.53 -25.89
C VAL A 9 -16.12 -16.62 -24.39
N LEU A 10 -16.51 -17.78 -23.86
CA LEU A 10 -16.66 -18.01 -22.42
C LEU A 10 -15.30 -17.96 -21.70
N CYS A 11 -14.25 -18.54 -22.28
CA CYS A 11 -12.89 -18.46 -21.74
C CYS A 11 -12.35 -17.02 -21.80
N LEU A 12 -12.60 -16.27 -22.87
CA LEU A 12 -12.19 -14.87 -23.02
C LEU A 12 -12.96 -13.94 -22.09
N THR A 13 -14.27 -14.16 -21.88
CA THR A 13 -15.06 -13.40 -20.91
C THR A 13 -14.71 -13.78 -19.47
N LEU A 14 -14.44 -15.05 -19.17
CA LEU A 14 -13.90 -15.46 -17.87
C LEU A 14 -12.48 -14.93 -17.62
N PHE A 15 -11.62 -14.84 -18.64
CA PHE A 15 -10.31 -14.19 -18.53
C PHE A 15 -10.42 -12.67 -18.31
N ALA A 16 -11.37 -12.02 -18.98
CA ALA A 16 -11.64 -10.59 -18.82
C ALA A 16 -12.26 -10.25 -17.44
N CYS A 17 -13.07 -11.15 -16.87
CA CYS A 17 -13.61 -10.99 -15.52
C CYS A 17 -12.63 -11.44 -14.41
N ALA A 18 -11.71 -12.37 -14.68
CA ALA A 18 -10.74 -12.89 -13.70
C ALA A 18 -9.46 -12.04 -13.58
N ALA A 19 -9.26 -11.06 -14.46
CA ALA A 19 -8.14 -10.12 -14.42
C ALA A 19 -8.54 -8.81 -13.70
N SER A 20 -9.14 -8.94 -12.53
CA SER A 20 -9.46 -7.81 -11.66
C SER A 20 -8.28 -7.60 -10.70
N TYR A 21 -7.51 -6.55 -10.95
CA TYR A 21 -6.28 -6.26 -10.22
C TYR A 21 -6.56 -5.18 -9.17
N SER A 22 -6.18 -5.45 -7.92
CA SER A 22 -6.02 -4.41 -6.91
C SER A 22 -4.64 -3.79 -7.13
N TRP A 23 -4.64 -2.54 -7.61
CA TRP A 23 -3.47 -1.68 -7.63
C TRP A 23 -3.44 -0.98 -6.28
N GLY A 24 -2.28 -0.92 -5.62
CA GLY A 24 -2.05 0.02 -4.52
C GLY A 24 -1.77 1.39 -5.07
N PHE A 25 -1.15 2.25 -4.26
CA PHE A 25 -0.67 3.54 -4.74
C PHE A 25 -0.05 3.38 -6.13
N GLU A 26 -0.37 4.27 -7.06
CA GLU A 26 0.22 4.10 -8.38
C GLU A 26 1.75 4.20 -8.29
N ARG A 27 2.46 3.59 -9.24
CA ARG A 27 3.92 3.60 -9.30
C ARG A 27 4.52 4.98 -9.04
N GLN A 28 3.91 6.04 -9.58
CA GLN A 28 4.37 7.41 -9.37
C GLN A 28 4.26 7.85 -7.90
N ALA A 29 3.18 7.53 -7.21
CA ALA A 29 3.02 7.83 -5.79
C ALA A 29 4.05 7.08 -4.93
N HIS A 30 4.33 5.81 -5.22
CA HIS A 30 5.42 5.07 -4.55
C HIS A 30 6.78 5.78 -4.70
N LEU A 31 7.10 6.22 -5.92
CA LEU A 31 8.34 6.93 -6.20
C LEU A 31 8.41 8.26 -5.44
N GLU A 32 7.34 9.06 -5.44
CA GLU A 32 7.31 10.36 -4.76
C GLU A 32 7.36 10.24 -3.24
N MET A 33 6.71 9.23 -2.65
CA MET A 33 6.81 8.93 -1.22
C MET A 33 8.25 8.54 -0.85
N SER A 34 8.88 7.65 -1.61
CA SER A 34 10.27 7.25 -1.38
C SER A 34 11.26 8.39 -1.57
N LYS A 35 11.08 9.24 -2.59
CA LYS A 35 11.88 10.46 -2.78
C LYS A 35 11.76 11.40 -1.58
N THR A 36 10.53 11.60 -1.10
CA THR A 36 10.28 12.45 0.06
C THR A 36 10.91 11.87 1.32
N ALA A 37 10.83 10.55 1.53
CA ALA A 37 11.49 9.89 2.66
C ALA A 37 13.02 10.03 2.59
N VAL A 38 13.64 9.85 1.43
CA VAL A 38 15.08 10.06 1.22
C VAL A 38 15.49 11.51 1.47
N ARG A 39 14.71 12.48 0.98
CA ARG A 39 14.96 13.90 1.26
C ARG A 39 14.98 14.18 2.77
N LEU A 40 13.94 13.72 3.49
CA LEU A 40 13.86 13.88 4.95
C LEU A 40 14.98 13.15 5.68
N TYR A 41 15.41 11.99 5.17
CA TYR A 41 16.56 11.26 5.68
C TYR A 41 17.86 12.06 5.54
N HIS A 42 18.12 12.66 4.37
CA HIS A 42 19.28 13.53 4.17
C HIS A 42 19.23 14.80 5.03
N GLU A 43 18.04 15.39 5.23
CA GLU A 43 17.86 16.53 6.16
C GLU A 43 18.21 16.14 7.60
N LEU A 44 17.93 14.89 8.01
CA LEU A 44 18.28 14.37 9.34
C LEU A 44 19.76 14.02 9.50
N TYR A 45 20.42 13.59 8.41
CA TYR A 45 21.81 13.09 8.42
C TYR A 45 22.65 13.72 7.29
N PRO A 46 22.83 15.06 7.28
CA PRO A 46 23.42 15.78 6.15
C PRO A 46 24.90 15.48 5.91
N SER A 47 25.61 14.95 6.91
CA SER A 47 27.05 14.63 6.82
C SER A 47 27.35 13.15 6.56
N ASN A 48 26.32 12.35 6.22
CA ASN A 48 26.50 10.92 6.04
C ASN A 48 27.03 10.57 4.64
N SER A 49 28.35 10.57 4.48
CA SER A 49 29.03 10.25 3.22
C SER A 49 28.88 8.79 2.74
N ARG A 50 28.27 7.93 3.56
CA ARG A 50 28.11 6.48 3.28
C ARG A 50 26.82 6.16 2.55
N ASP A 51 25.83 7.04 2.59
CA ASP A 51 24.61 6.93 1.79
C ASP A 51 24.78 7.80 0.58
N THR A 52 25.41 7.21 -0.44
CA THR A 52 25.59 7.90 -1.70
C THR A 52 24.23 8.14 -2.35
N ASP A 53 24.12 9.20 -3.13
CA ASP A 53 22.93 9.47 -3.96
C ASP A 53 22.56 8.25 -4.83
N GLU A 54 23.55 7.43 -5.19
CA GLU A 54 23.34 6.17 -5.90
C GLU A 54 22.53 5.15 -5.09
N LEU A 55 22.90 4.90 -3.82
CA LEU A 55 22.20 3.94 -2.98
C LEU A 55 20.77 4.39 -2.68
N THR A 56 20.58 5.66 -2.35
CA THR A 56 19.23 6.18 -2.08
C THR A 56 18.38 6.25 -3.36
N SER A 57 18.99 6.49 -4.53
CA SER A 57 18.33 6.35 -5.83
C SER A 57 17.89 4.90 -6.13
N LEU A 58 18.69 3.90 -5.73
CA LEU A 58 18.30 2.48 -5.83
C LEU A 58 17.08 2.16 -4.98
N PHE A 59 17.03 2.67 -3.73
CA PHE A 59 15.85 2.52 -2.87
C PHE A 59 14.59 3.11 -3.53
N ILE A 60 14.70 4.33 -4.07
CA ILE A 60 13.60 5.00 -4.77
C ILE A 60 13.16 4.18 -6.00
N ALA A 61 14.09 3.80 -6.87
CA ALA A 61 13.77 3.06 -8.08
C ALA A 61 13.12 1.70 -7.76
N ALA A 62 13.62 1.02 -6.72
CA ALA A 62 13.13 -0.27 -6.31
C ALA A 62 11.73 -0.23 -5.70
N SER A 63 11.30 0.90 -5.09
CA SER A 63 9.92 1.05 -4.59
C SER A 63 8.87 1.16 -5.68
N GLY A 64 9.25 1.51 -6.91
CA GLY A 64 8.36 1.49 -8.07
C GLY A 64 8.40 0.18 -8.87
N ARG A 65 9.25 -0.79 -8.49
CA ARG A 65 9.57 -1.97 -9.31
C ARG A 65 8.59 -3.13 -9.14
N GLU A 66 7.93 -3.25 -7.99
CA GLU A 66 6.92 -4.30 -7.78
C GLU A 66 5.66 -4.08 -8.67
N ASP A 67 5.51 -2.89 -9.27
CA ASP A 67 4.45 -2.56 -10.23
C ASP A 67 4.78 -2.83 -11.71
N ASP A 68 6.03 -3.21 -12.03
CA ASP A 68 6.45 -3.41 -13.42
C ASP A 68 5.75 -4.63 -14.07
N ILE A 69 5.14 -4.38 -15.24
CA ILE A 69 4.29 -5.30 -16.01
C ILE A 69 5.03 -6.59 -16.45
N THR A 70 6.36 -6.60 -16.50
CA THR A 70 7.17 -7.78 -16.88
C THR A 70 7.17 -8.88 -15.81
N LEU A 71 6.65 -8.62 -14.61
CA LEU A 71 6.41 -9.60 -13.54
C LEU A 71 4.95 -10.11 -13.49
N SER A 72 4.19 -9.93 -14.58
CA SER A 72 2.72 -10.15 -14.69
C SER A 72 2.18 -11.47 -14.12
N LEU A 73 2.92 -12.58 -14.24
CA LEU A 73 2.49 -13.85 -13.66
C LEU A 73 2.53 -13.82 -12.13
N GLN A 74 3.49 -13.14 -11.49
CA GLN A 74 3.54 -13.02 -10.02
C GLN A 74 2.33 -12.23 -9.47
N ARG A 75 1.81 -11.27 -10.25
CA ARG A 75 0.67 -10.43 -9.87
C ARG A 75 -0.66 -11.18 -9.86
N LEU A 76 -0.78 -12.27 -10.64
CA LEU A 76 -1.93 -13.19 -10.55
C LEU A 76 -1.97 -13.92 -9.20
N PHE A 77 -0.84 -14.08 -8.50
CA PHE A 77 -0.76 -14.86 -7.26
C PHE A 77 -0.46 -14.02 -6.01
N ASN A 78 -0.08 -12.74 -6.16
CA ASN A 78 0.25 -11.82 -5.07
C ASN A 78 -0.71 -10.63 -5.08
N TRP A 79 -1.88 -10.80 -4.47
CA TRP A 79 -2.75 -9.66 -4.23
C TRP A 79 -2.21 -8.91 -3.01
N HIS A 80 -2.06 -7.60 -3.12
CA HIS A 80 -1.43 -6.77 -2.09
C HIS A 80 -2.39 -6.44 -0.94
N PHE A 81 -3.29 -7.35 -0.55
CA PHE A 81 -4.19 -7.14 0.58
C PHE A 81 -3.54 -7.56 1.90
N TYR A 82 -3.84 -6.80 2.94
CA TYR A 82 -3.64 -7.21 4.33
C TYR A 82 -4.71 -8.25 4.72
N ASP A 83 -4.28 -9.34 5.36
CA ASP A 83 -5.17 -10.42 5.79
C ASP A 83 -5.06 -10.64 7.31
N PRO A 84 -5.72 -9.82 8.14
CA PRO A 84 -5.70 -10.01 9.58
C PRO A 84 -6.46 -11.30 9.94
N GLY A 85 -5.72 -12.31 10.38
CA GLY A 85 -6.29 -13.57 10.87
C GLY A 85 -6.64 -14.59 9.77
N SER A 86 -6.05 -14.50 8.58
CA SER A 86 -6.25 -15.48 7.49
C SER A 86 -7.72 -15.61 7.02
N ARG A 87 -8.43 -14.49 7.00
CA ARG A 87 -9.85 -14.38 6.62
C ARG A 87 -10.04 -14.24 5.11
N LEU A 88 -9.01 -13.82 4.36
CA LEU A 88 -9.10 -13.79 2.91
C LEU A 88 -9.04 -15.22 2.34
N GLY A 89 -10.11 -15.60 1.65
CA GLY A 89 -10.19 -16.89 0.97
C GLY A 89 -9.10 -17.05 -0.10
N ARG A 90 -8.84 -18.30 -0.51
CA ARG A 90 -7.99 -18.57 -1.68
C ARG A 90 -8.65 -18.01 -2.95
N ALA A 91 -7.87 -17.49 -3.89
CA ALA A 91 -8.36 -17.25 -5.25
C ALA A 91 -8.81 -18.56 -5.91
N TRP A 92 -9.60 -18.51 -6.98
CA TRP A 92 -10.15 -19.69 -7.69
C TRP A 92 -9.10 -20.73 -8.13
N TRP A 93 -7.83 -20.37 -8.24
CA TRP A 93 -6.69 -21.27 -8.54
C TRP A 93 -5.84 -21.64 -7.31
N GLY A 94 -6.30 -21.38 -6.09
CA GLY A 94 -5.60 -21.78 -4.86
C GLY A 94 -4.53 -20.80 -4.34
N ALA A 95 -4.30 -19.66 -5.00
CA ALA A 95 -3.37 -18.64 -4.49
C ALA A 95 -3.92 -17.94 -3.24
N ARG A 96 -3.03 -17.59 -2.32
CA ARG A 96 -3.36 -16.73 -1.20
C ARG A 96 -3.45 -15.29 -1.69
N LYS A 97 -4.54 -14.60 -1.39
CA LYS A 97 -4.76 -13.18 -1.73
C LYS A 97 -3.98 -12.21 -0.82
N ALA A 98 -3.02 -12.70 -0.04
CA ALA A 98 -2.34 -11.94 1.00
C ALA A 98 -0.89 -11.64 0.61
N ASN A 99 -0.47 -10.38 0.83
CA ASN A 99 0.87 -9.87 0.54
C ASN A 99 2.00 -10.49 1.40
N THR A 100 1.63 -11.22 2.45
CA THR A 100 2.54 -11.60 3.55
C THR A 100 3.70 -12.50 3.13
N LYS A 101 3.53 -13.39 2.15
CA LYS A 101 4.61 -14.29 1.69
C LYS A 101 5.70 -13.56 0.91
N ARG A 102 5.32 -12.66 0.00
CA ARG A 102 6.26 -11.88 -0.80
C ARG A 102 7.04 -10.92 0.11
N PHE A 103 6.34 -10.23 0.99
CA PHE A 103 6.95 -9.38 1.98
C PHE A 103 7.94 -10.15 2.86
N ALA A 104 7.56 -11.31 3.40
CA ALA A 104 8.46 -12.14 4.21
C ALA A 104 9.72 -12.56 3.47
N SER A 105 9.61 -13.01 2.21
CA SER A 105 10.78 -13.35 1.40
C SER A 105 11.69 -12.15 1.14
N LEU A 106 11.14 -10.95 0.95
CA LEU A 106 11.93 -9.73 0.79
C LEU A 106 12.59 -9.30 2.12
N ALA A 107 11.89 -9.50 3.25
CA ALA A 107 12.42 -9.21 4.57
C ALA A 107 13.60 -10.11 4.92
N GLU A 108 13.50 -11.41 4.62
CA GLU A 108 14.62 -12.36 4.72
C GLU A 108 15.80 -11.92 3.86
N LYS A 109 15.56 -11.57 2.58
CA LYS A 109 16.62 -11.10 1.68
C LYS A 109 17.31 -9.82 2.16
N LEU A 110 16.55 -8.85 2.68
CA LEU A 110 17.11 -7.65 3.28
C LEU A 110 17.93 -7.99 4.53
N PHE A 111 17.40 -8.85 5.39
CA PHE A 111 18.08 -9.25 6.61
C PHE A 111 19.38 -9.98 6.29
N ASP A 112 19.39 -10.88 5.31
CA ASP A 112 20.57 -11.66 4.90
C ASP A 112 21.58 -10.83 4.10
N SER A 113 21.17 -9.75 3.45
CA SER A 113 22.09 -8.83 2.77
C SER A 113 22.84 -7.91 3.74
N ARG A 114 22.56 -7.99 5.05
CA ARG A 114 23.29 -7.23 6.08
C ARG A 114 24.78 -7.58 6.05
N GLY A 115 25.63 -6.56 5.98
CA GLY A 115 27.09 -6.72 5.84
C GLY A 115 27.57 -7.19 4.46
N GLY A 116 26.66 -7.34 3.49
CA GLY A 116 26.98 -7.67 2.09
C GLY A 116 27.01 -6.44 1.17
N ASP A 117 26.62 -6.64 -0.09
CA ASP A 117 26.54 -5.57 -1.09
C ASP A 117 25.45 -4.53 -0.72
N PRO A 118 25.82 -3.26 -0.42
CA PRO A 118 24.86 -2.23 -0.03
C PRO A 118 23.83 -1.95 -1.13
N ARG A 119 24.15 -2.17 -2.41
CA ARG A 119 23.18 -1.97 -3.51
C ARG A 119 21.99 -2.93 -3.37
N LYS A 120 22.25 -4.18 -3.00
CA LYS A 120 21.19 -5.19 -2.75
C LYS A 120 20.35 -4.83 -1.53
N THR A 121 21.00 -4.38 -0.46
CA THR A 121 20.31 -3.94 0.76
C THR A 121 19.33 -2.80 0.46
N TYR A 122 19.77 -1.77 -0.27
CA TYR A 122 18.88 -0.66 -0.66
C TYR A 122 17.80 -1.08 -1.66
N GLU A 123 18.11 -1.98 -2.60
CA GLU A 123 17.11 -2.53 -3.51
C GLU A 123 16.01 -3.31 -2.75
N TYR A 124 16.37 -4.22 -1.84
CA TYR A 124 15.37 -4.96 -1.05
C TYR A 124 14.58 -4.05 -0.12
N ALA A 125 15.23 -3.07 0.50
CA ALA A 125 14.54 -2.09 1.33
C ALA A 125 13.52 -1.26 0.53
N GLY A 126 13.86 -0.82 -0.69
CA GLY A 126 12.92 -0.10 -1.55
C GLY A 126 11.70 -0.94 -1.92
N ARG A 127 11.89 -2.24 -2.19
CA ARG A 127 10.80 -3.17 -2.48
C ARG A 127 9.93 -3.47 -1.25
N LEU A 128 10.51 -3.50 -0.06
CA LEU A 128 9.73 -3.57 1.19
C LEU A 128 8.95 -2.26 1.42
N ALA A 129 9.54 -1.11 1.10
CA ALA A 129 8.87 0.18 1.21
C ALA A 129 7.60 0.22 0.35
N HIS A 130 7.64 -0.32 -0.88
CA HIS A 130 6.44 -0.47 -1.74
C HIS A 130 5.29 -1.16 -0.99
N HIS A 131 5.54 -2.34 -0.43
CA HIS A 131 4.50 -3.09 0.28
C HIS A 131 4.00 -2.40 1.56
N ILE A 132 4.86 -1.68 2.27
CA ILE A 132 4.45 -0.90 3.46
C ILE A 132 3.63 0.32 3.05
N GLN A 133 4.00 0.98 1.95
CA GLN A 133 3.25 2.08 1.37
C GLN A 133 1.85 1.61 0.93
N ASP A 134 1.73 0.43 0.33
CA ASP A 134 0.43 -0.19 0.02
C ASP A 134 -0.44 -0.37 1.28
N MET A 135 0.13 -0.76 2.41
CA MET A 135 -0.61 -0.85 3.67
C MET A 135 -1.05 0.51 4.23
N SER A 136 -0.62 1.61 3.62
CA SER A 136 -1.16 2.95 3.89
C SER A 136 -2.26 3.36 2.91
N SER A 137 -2.51 2.57 1.86
CA SER A 137 -3.65 2.72 0.97
C SER A 137 -4.84 1.97 1.58
N PRO A 138 -5.95 2.66 1.91
CA PRO A 138 -7.12 2.02 2.49
C PRO A 138 -7.64 0.80 1.70
N PRO A 139 -7.82 0.83 0.37
CA PRO A 139 -8.25 -0.33 -0.42
C PRO A 139 -7.42 -1.60 -0.15
N HIS A 140 -6.15 -1.48 0.24
CA HIS A 140 -5.23 -2.61 0.49
C HIS A 140 -5.31 -3.20 1.88
N THR A 141 -5.91 -2.49 2.84
CA THR A 141 -5.96 -2.91 4.24
C THR A 141 -7.34 -3.33 4.68
N VAL A 142 -8.30 -3.11 3.81
CA VAL A 142 -9.71 -3.31 4.02
C VAL A 142 -10.16 -4.33 3.00
N PRO A 143 -11.01 -5.28 3.36
CA PRO A 143 -11.40 -6.30 2.42
C PRO A 143 -12.51 -5.71 1.54
N ILE A 144 -12.16 -4.74 0.68
CA ILE A 144 -13.05 -4.18 -0.33
C ILE A 144 -12.55 -4.66 -1.67
N TYR A 145 -13.43 -5.34 -2.40
CA TYR A 145 -13.09 -5.79 -3.73
C TYR A 145 -13.27 -4.64 -4.71
N HIS A 146 -12.24 -4.34 -5.51
CA HIS A 146 -12.33 -3.38 -6.61
C HIS A 146 -11.76 -4.00 -7.88
N THR A 147 -12.45 -3.80 -9.01
CA THR A 147 -12.11 -4.41 -10.30
C THR A 147 -11.24 -3.50 -11.19
N THR A 148 -11.09 -2.23 -10.81
CA THR A 148 -10.35 -1.19 -11.54
C THR A 148 -9.29 -0.54 -10.63
N LYS A 149 -8.42 0.30 -11.22
CA LYS A 149 -7.58 1.23 -10.44
C LYS A 149 -8.46 1.96 -9.43
N ASP A 150 -8.08 1.97 -8.17
CA ASP A 150 -8.84 2.65 -7.14
C ASP A 150 -8.54 4.15 -7.22
N PRO A 151 -9.55 5.04 -7.24
CA PRO A 151 -9.35 6.49 -7.28
C PRO A 151 -8.39 7.01 -6.20
N PHE A 152 -8.33 6.37 -5.03
CA PHE A 152 -7.40 6.72 -3.96
C PHE A 152 -5.94 6.63 -4.42
N ASP A 153 -5.59 5.59 -5.18
CA ASP A 153 -4.21 5.30 -5.56
C ASP A 153 -3.60 6.33 -6.51
N THR A 154 -4.46 7.04 -7.24
CA THR A 154 -4.10 8.09 -8.20
C THR A 154 -4.46 9.49 -7.69
N PHE A 155 -5.03 9.59 -6.49
CA PHE A 155 -5.57 10.85 -5.99
C PHE A 155 -4.44 11.82 -5.65
N ALA A 156 -4.46 13.02 -6.21
CA ALA A 156 -3.59 14.14 -5.83
C ALA A 156 -2.10 13.76 -5.62
N THR A 157 -1.52 12.93 -6.50
CA THR A 157 -0.11 12.49 -6.43
C THR A 157 0.86 13.69 -6.33
N GLU A 158 0.51 14.82 -6.95
CA GLU A 158 1.24 16.09 -6.85
C GLU A 158 1.33 16.65 -5.42
N ALA A 159 0.36 16.33 -4.56
CA ALA A 159 0.34 16.79 -3.17
C ALA A 159 1.41 16.11 -2.30
N ILE A 160 1.96 14.96 -2.74
CA ILE A 160 2.99 14.20 -2.01
C ILE A 160 4.26 15.02 -1.85
N ALA A 161 4.72 15.68 -2.92
CA ALA A 161 5.94 16.48 -2.91
C ALA A 161 5.88 17.65 -1.91
N GLY A 162 4.67 18.12 -1.58
CA GLY A 162 4.43 19.19 -0.62
C GLY A 162 4.44 18.75 0.85
N ILE A 163 4.59 17.46 1.16
CA ILE A 163 4.59 16.95 2.54
C ILE A 163 5.84 17.44 3.29
N ARG A 164 5.61 18.09 4.43
CA ARG A 164 6.64 18.71 5.28
C ARG A 164 7.05 17.78 6.43
N PRO A 165 8.27 17.95 7.00
CA PRO A 165 8.74 17.14 8.13
C PRO A 165 7.76 17.10 9.32
N ALA A 166 7.13 18.24 9.64
CA ALA A 166 6.14 18.34 10.73
C ALA A 166 4.94 17.39 10.53
N THR A 167 4.54 17.16 9.27
CA THR A 167 3.44 16.26 8.91
C THR A 167 3.80 14.79 9.12
N VAL A 168 5.10 14.45 9.05
CA VAL A 168 5.63 13.07 9.18
C VAL A 168 5.91 12.70 10.64
N GLN A 169 5.73 13.63 11.59
CA GLN A 169 6.03 13.45 13.02
C GLN A 169 7.44 12.90 13.25
N LEU A 170 8.42 13.62 12.71
CA LEU A 170 9.83 13.19 12.64
C LEU A 170 10.41 12.75 14.00
N ASP A 171 10.05 13.43 15.08
CA ASP A 171 10.51 13.08 16.43
C ASP A 171 10.00 11.71 16.88
N ALA A 172 8.74 11.37 16.55
CA ALA A 172 8.19 10.04 16.83
C ALA A 172 8.84 8.95 15.96
N VAL A 173 9.25 9.30 14.73
CA VAL A 173 10.02 8.40 13.87
C VAL A 173 11.40 8.11 14.48
N ARG A 174 12.09 9.15 15.00
CA ARG A 174 13.40 9.01 15.66
C ARG A 174 13.31 8.25 16.98
N ALA A 175 12.32 8.57 17.81
CA ALA A 175 12.11 7.89 19.10
C ALA A 175 11.72 6.42 18.94
N GLY A 176 11.06 6.07 17.84
CA GLY A 176 10.64 4.71 17.53
C GLY A 176 11.69 3.85 16.82
N ARG A 177 12.97 4.27 16.81
CA ARG A 177 14.08 3.54 16.21
C ARG A 177 14.25 2.16 16.86
N ARG A 178 14.52 1.14 16.06
CA ARG A 178 14.68 -0.26 16.49
C ARG A 178 15.85 -0.89 15.75
N ASP A 179 16.37 -2.00 16.26
CA ASP A 179 17.34 -2.79 15.53
C ASP A 179 16.69 -3.51 14.34
N LEU A 180 17.47 -3.72 13.27
CA LEU A 180 17.01 -4.52 12.15
C LEU A 180 16.86 -5.98 12.56
N THR A 181 15.62 -6.43 12.67
CA THR A 181 15.23 -7.83 12.87
C THR A 181 14.12 -8.19 11.89
N LEU A 182 13.95 -9.48 11.59
CA LEU A 182 12.81 -9.94 10.79
C LEU A 182 11.48 -9.53 11.44
N ASP A 183 11.38 -9.63 12.77
CA ASP A 183 10.19 -9.24 13.52
C ASP A 183 9.91 -7.73 13.42
N ALA A 184 10.95 -6.88 13.43
CA ALA A 184 10.79 -5.45 13.22
C ALA A 184 10.22 -5.15 11.82
N LEU A 185 10.75 -5.79 10.77
CA LEU A 185 10.25 -5.62 9.40
C LEU A 185 8.79 -6.08 9.26
N GLN A 186 8.44 -7.26 9.79
CA GLN A 186 7.06 -7.76 9.78
C GLN A 186 6.12 -6.85 10.57
N SER A 187 6.59 -6.35 11.71
CA SER A 187 5.83 -5.42 12.54
C SER A 187 5.55 -4.10 11.82
N MET A 188 6.45 -3.62 10.96
CA MET A 188 6.21 -2.39 10.18
C MET A 188 5.06 -2.57 9.19
N LEU A 189 5.03 -3.67 8.43
CA LEU A 189 3.92 -3.96 7.51
C LEU A 189 2.59 -4.06 8.27
N LYS A 190 2.58 -4.83 9.36
CA LYS A 190 1.40 -5.03 10.22
C LYS A 190 0.91 -3.71 10.81
N THR A 191 1.82 -2.90 11.36
CA THR A 191 1.49 -1.61 11.98
C THR A 191 0.93 -0.63 10.95
N ALA A 192 1.51 -0.57 9.75
CA ALA A 192 1.00 0.27 8.68
C ALA A 192 -0.45 -0.13 8.33
N ALA A 193 -0.71 -1.43 8.19
CA ALA A 193 -2.03 -1.94 7.86
C ALA A 193 -3.05 -1.65 8.97
N GLU A 194 -2.73 -2.02 10.22
CA GLU A 194 -3.61 -1.80 11.37
C GLU A 194 -3.91 -0.32 11.60
N ARG A 195 -2.92 0.56 11.41
CA ARG A 195 -3.11 2.01 11.51
C ARG A 195 -4.08 2.53 10.45
N THR A 196 -3.98 2.04 9.21
CA THR A 196 -4.89 2.41 8.13
C THR A 196 -6.29 1.87 8.39
N THR A 197 -6.43 0.57 8.68
CA THR A 197 -7.72 -0.04 9.03
C THR A 197 -8.39 0.66 10.22
N ALA A 198 -7.63 1.06 11.24
CA ALA A 198 -8.16 1.75 12.41
C ALA A 198 -8.66 3.17 12.10
N ARG A 199 -8.18 3.80 11.03
CA ARG A 199 -8.65 5.13 10.57
C ARG A 199 -9.86 5.02 9.66
N VAL A 200 -9.93 3.97 8.85
CA VAL A 200 -11.06 3.75 7.96
C VAL A 200 -12.31 3.40 8.77
N GLY A 201 -13.43 4.07 8.47
CA GLY A 201 -14.69 3.91 9.20
C GLY A 201 -14.70 4.56 10.60
N LYS A 202 -13.69 5.36 10.95
CA LYS A 202 -13.75 6.30 12.07
C LYS A 202 -14.09 7.70 11.55
N PRO A 203 -14.72 8.53 12.40
CA PRO A 203 -14.93 9.93 12.07
C PRO A 203 -13.62 10.64 11.73
N VAL A 204 -13.62 11.40 10.64
CA VAL A 204 -12.47 12.20 10.19
C VAL A 204 -12.55 13.56 10.87
N ARG A 205 -11.47 13.99 11.53
CA ARG A 205 -11.40 15.35 12.09
C ARG A 205 -10.87 16.32 11.06
N TYR A 206 -11.69 17.30 10.67
CA TYR A 206 -11.30 18.37 9.75
C TYR A 206 -11.70 19.72 10.35
N ASN A 207 -10.75 20.67 10.41
CA ASN A 207 -10.93 21.99 11.03
C ASN A 207 -11.53 21.94 12.45
N GLY A 208 -11.07 20.99 13.27
CA GLY A 208 -11.54 20.80 14.65
C GLY A 208 -12.95 20.21 14.77
N LYS A 209 -13.62 19.91 13.65
CA LYS A 209 -14.94 19.24 13.62
C LYS A 209 -14.77 17.78 13.27
N GLU A 210 -15.57 16.95 13.93
CA GLU A 210 -15.63 15.52 13.66
C GLU A 210 -16.66 15.26 12.56
N ILE A 211 -16.19 14.82 11.40
CA ILE A 211 -17.00 14.40 10.26
C ILE A 211 -17.22 12.90 10.41
N VAL A 212 -18.39 12.53 10.93
CA VAL A 212 -18.77 11.12 11.09
C VAL A 212 -18.98 10.52 9.70
N SER A 213 -18.14 9.55 9.36
CA SER A 213 -18.27 8.73 8.17
C SER A 213 -18.14 7.29 8.57
N ASP A 214 -19.10 6.48 8.16
CA ASP A 214 -18.82 5.07 7.94
C ASP A 214 -18.05 4.93 6.60
N TRP A 215 -17.91 3.69 6.14
CA TRP A 215 -17.27 3.36 4.88
C TRP A 215 -17.88 4.05 3.66
N THR A 216 -19.11 4.56 3.74
CA THR A 216 -19.84 5.14 2.60
C THR A 216 -19.28 6.48 2.11
N GLY A 217 -18.52 7.18 2.95
CA GLY A 217 -17.77 8.37 2.54
C GLY A 217 -16.55 8.08 1.66
N PHE A 218 -16.17 6.82 1.50
CA PHE A 218 -14.99 6.42 0.72
C PHE A 218 -15.34 5.40 -0.37
N TRP A 219 -16.22 4.44 -0.07
CA TRP A 219 -16.74 3.45 -1.03
C TRP A 219 -18.26 3.33 -0.93
N ARG A 220 -18.93 3.26 -2.07
CA ARG A 220 -20.35 2.89 -2.11
C ARG A 220 -20.51 1.43 -1.71
N ARG A 221 -21.51 1.20 -0.86
CA ARG A 221 -22.01 -0.13 -0.56
C ARG A 221 -22.72 -0.68 -1.80
N TYR A 222 -22.49 -1.94 -2.13
CA TYR A 222 -23.37 -2.64 -3.06
C TYR A 222 -24.79 -2.70 -2.48
N GLU A 223 -25.81 -2.71 -3.33
CA GLU A 223 -27.17 -2.97 -2.88
C GLU A 223 -27.19 -4.34 -2.16
N LEU A 224 -27.83 -4.39 -0.99
CA LEU A 224 -27.80 -5.50 -0.02
C LEU A 224 -28.21 -6.88 -0.59
N THR A 225 -28.70 -6.93 -1.82
CA THR A 225 -29.23 -8.11 -2.51
C THR A 225 -28.41 -8.49 -3.75
N GLY A 226 -27.25 -7.86 -3.98
CA GLY A 226 -26.36 -8.19 -5.09
C GLY A 226 -25.55 -9.47 -4.85
N PRO A 227 -25.22 -10.25 -5.90
CA PRO A 227 -24.43 -11.47 -5.79
C PRO A 227 -23.01 -11.23 -5.25
N GLU A 228 -22.50 -10.00 -5.24
CA GLU A 228 -21.24 -9.63 -4.60
C GLU A 228 -21.34 -9.66 -3.06
N CYS A 229 -22.47 -9.22 -2.50
CA CYS A 229 -22.72 -9.22 -1.06
C CYS A 229 -22.94 -10.63 -0.49
N GLU A 230 -23.56 -11.52 -1.26
CA GLU A 230 -23.76 -12.92 -0.86
C GLU A 230 -22.43 -13.71 -0.80
N GLN A 231 -21.36 -13.20 -1.43
CA GLN A 231 -20.03 -13.82 -1.46
C GLN A 231 -19.09 -13.35 -0.33
N GLU A 232 -19.50 -12.39 0.49
CA GLU A 232 -18.70 -11.88 1.63
C GLU A 232 -18.18 -13.01 2.55
N PRO A 233 -19.01 -13.99 2.97
CA PRO A 233 -18.54 -15.10 3.81
C PRO A 233 -17.53 -16.03 3.12
N LYS A 234 -17.52 -16.09 1.78
CA LYS A 234 -16.68 -16.99 0.99
C LYS A 234 -15.35 -16.36 0.58
N THR A 235 -15.35 -15.06 0.33
CA THR A 235 -14.17 -14.35 -0.20
C THR A 235 -13.43 -13.57 0.89
N GLY A 236 -14.12 -13.21 1.97
CA GLY A 236 -13.65 -12.31 3.01
C GLY A 236 -13.82 -10.83 2.66
N PHE A 237 -14.21 -10.50 1.42
CA PHE A 237 -14.47 -9.13 0.96
C PHE A 237 -15.86 -8.66 1.38
N GLY A 238 -15.95 -7.50 2.03
CA GLY A 238 -17.20 -6.88 2.46
C GLY A 238 -18.05 -6.37 1.29
N CYS A 239 -19.29 -5.99 1.61
CA CYS A 239 -20.32 -5.43 0.70
C CYS A 239 -20.00 -4.05 0.09
N TYR A 240 -18.74 -3.71 -0.12
CA TYR A 240 -18.32 -2.44 -0.71
C TYR A 240 -17.44 -2.75 -1.92
N GLY A 241 -17.52 -1.94 -2.97
CA GLY A 241 -16.65 -2.16 -4.13
C GLY A 241 -16.73 -1.16 -5.27
N MET A 242 -17.60 -0.16 -5.20
CA MET A 242 -17.49 1.01 -6.08
C MET A 242 -16.89 2.17 -5.27
N ASN A 243 -15.61 2.44 -5.49
CA ASN A 243 -14.90 3.54 -4.85
C ASN A 243 -15.35 4.89 -5.42
N THR A 244 -15.64 5.85 -4.54
CA THR A 244 -16.00 7.24 -4.91
C THR A 244 -15.11 8.27 -4.22
N PHE A 245 -13.91 7.87 -3.83
CA PHE A 245 -12.92 8.71 -3.18
C PHE A 245 -12.61 9.92 -4.05
N GLY A 246 -12.70 11.11 -3.46
CA GLY A 246 -12.55 12.38 -4.17
C GLY A 246 -13.83 12.93 -4.79
N GLU A 247 -14.90 12.13 -4.89
CA GLU A 247 -16.23 12.62 -5.29
C GLU A 247 -16.99 13.16 -4.07
N PRO A 248 -17.63 14.35 -4.16
CA PRO A 248 -18.41 14.87 -3.05
C PRO A 248 -19.50 13.89 -2.59
N ALA A 249 -19.45 13.50 -1.31
CA ALA A 249 -20.38 12.54 -0.73
C ALA A 249 -20.80 12.98 0.69
N GLY A 250 -22.04 13.43 0.86
CA GLY A 250 -22.53 13.94 2.14
C GLY A 250 -21.70 15.13 2.63
N ASN A 251 -21.00 14.97 3.76
CA ASN A 251 -20.12 15.98 4.35
C ASN A 251 -18.66 15.91 3.87
N PHE A 252 -18.32 14.99 2.96
CA PHE A 252 -16.97 14.89 2.39
C PHE A 252 -16.81 15.88 1.25
N THR A 253 -16.04 16.93 1.50
CA THR A 253 -15.58 17.85 0.47
C THR A 253 -14.24 17.38 -0.11
N PRO A 254 -13.82 17.86 -1.30
CA PRO A 254 -12.50 17.57 -1.86
C PRO A 254 -11.35 17.82 -0.89
N GLU A 255 -11.47 18.83 -0.02
CA GLU A 255 -10.46 19.16 1.00
C GLU A 255 -10.38 18.10 2.10
N VAL A 256 -11.51 17.49 2.49
CA VAL A 256 -11.53 16.39 3.47
C VAL A 256 -10.85 15.15 2.90
N TYR A 257 -11.10 14.82 1.62
CA TYR A 257 -10.39 13.74 0.94
C TYR A 257 -8.89 14.02 0.84
N LEU A 258 -8.52 15.26 0.51
CA LEU A 258 -7.12 15.65 0.42
C LEU A 258 -6.40 15.59 1.77
N ASP A 259 -7.04 16.01 2.85
CA ASP A 259 -6.48 15.92 4.20
C ASP A 259 -6.28 14.46 4.65
N PHE A 260 -7.29 13.62 4.41
CA PHE A 260 -7.21 12.19 4.68
C PHE A 260 -6.11 11.52 3.84
N TYR A 261 -6.05 11.81 2.54
CA TYR A 261 -5.01 11.32 1.63
C TYR A 261 -3.61 11.73 2.10
N LYS A 262 -3.40 13.02 2.40
CA LYS A 262 -2.12 13.53 2.93
C LYS A 262 -1.73 12.85 4.24
N THR A 263 -2.69 12.55 5.10
CA THR A 263 -2.45 11.83 6.36
C THR A 263 -1.96 10.40 6.10
N GLN A 264 -2.54 9.70 5.13
CA GLN A 264 -2.11 8.36 4.73
C GLN A 264 -0.71 8.39 4.08
N VAL A 265 -0.49 9.30 3.13
CA VAL A 265 0.80 9.52 2.48
C VAL A 265 1.90 9.87 3.48
N ALA A 266 1.64 10.79 4.42
CA ALA A 266 2.62 11.16 5.46
C ALA A 266 2.99 9.96 6.34
N SER A 267 2.02 9.08 6.60
CA SER A 267 2.25 7.86 7.36
C SER A 267 3.11 6.84 6.59
N ALA A 268 2.88 6.71 5.27
CA ALA A 268 3.68 5.89 4.37
C ALA A 268 5.13 6.41 4.23
N ILE A 269 5.30 7.73 4.13
CA ILE A 269 6.61 8.40 4.14
C ILE A 269 7.33 8.15 5.46
N ALA A 270 6.62 8.25 6.60
CA ALA A 270 7.19 7.99 7.91
C ALA A 270 7.73 6.55 8.03
N ASP A 271 6.99 5.56 7.52
CA ASP A 271 7.45 4.17 7.56
C ASP A 271 8.59 3.88 6.57
N SER A 272 8.58 4.54 5.40
CA SER A 272 9.70 4.49 4.45
C SER A 272 10.97 5.10 5.05
N LEU A 273 10.84 6.20 5.79
CA LEU A 273 11.93 6.81 6.53
C LEU A 273 12.43 5.89 7.66
N ARG A 274 11.53 5.20 8.39
CA ARG A 274 11.93 4.18 9.38
C ARG A 274 12.77 3.08 8.74
N LEU A 275 12.42 2.61 7.54
CA LEU A 275 13.24 1.63 6.81
C LEU A 275 14.65 2.18 6.56
N LEU A 276 14.78 3.41 6.05
CA LEU A 276 16.09 4.05 5.84
C LEU A 276 16.89 4.19 7.14
N LEU A 277 16.23 4.50 8.26
CA LEU A 277 16.87 4.57 9.58
C LEU A 277 17.37 3.20 10.06
N LEU A 278 16.65 2.11 9.76
CA LEU A 278 17.14 0.75 10.03
C LEU A 278 18.40 0.46 9.23
N LEU A 279 18.46 0.86 7.95
CA LEU A 279 19.65 0.69 7.11
C LEU A 279 20.85 1.50 7.64
N HIS A 280 20.59 2.66 8.24
CA HIS A 280 21.63 3.46 8.88
C HIS A 280 22.29 2.71 10.04
N ASP A 281 21.51 1.98 10.85
CA ASP A 281 21.99 1.24 12.03
C ASP A 281 22.63 -0.10 11.71
N MET A 282 22.42 -0.64 10.51
CA MET A 282 23.11 -1.86 10.05
C MET A 282 24.63 -1.66 9.88
N LYS A 283 25.14 -0.43 10.06
CA LYS A 283 26.47 0.01 9.70
C LYS A 283 27.37 0.24 10.91
#